data_AF-A0A5C5RXU7-F1
#
_entry.id   AF-A0A5C5RXU7-F1
#
_cell.length_a   1.000
_cell.length_b   1.000
_cell.length_c   1.000
_cell.angle_alpha   90.00
_cell.angle_beta   90.00
_cell.angle_gamma   90.00
#
_symmetry.space_group_name_H-M   'P 1'
#
loop_
_entity.id
_entity.type
_entity.pdbx_description
1 polymer ?
#
loop_
_entity_poly.entity_id
_entity_poly.type
_entity_poly.pdbx_seq_one_letter_code
_entity_poly.pdbx_strand_id
1 'polypeptide(L)'
;MAKYATLNDAMEANDELAEAEIRYRMLAEAFAELPQLRSQLNAQIERAKAEIVRLRALAKPSDTPKTDPGNVVPFDAGRFRKSS
;
A
#
# COMPACT_ATOMS: atom_id res chain seq x y z
N MET A 1 7.32 13.67 -8.30
CA MET A 1 8.15 14.63 -7.57
C MET A 1 8.26 14.15 -6.14
N ALA A 2 9.46 14.18 -5.55
CA ALA A 2 9.60 13.86 -4.13
C ALA A 2 8.94 14.98 -3.32
N LYS A 3 7.97 14.62 -2.49
CA LYS A 3 7.27 15.55 -1.57
C LYS A 3 8.22 16.15 -0.52
N TYR A 4 9.31 15.44 -0.24
CA TYR A 4 10.35 15.80 0.71
C TYR A 4 11.72 15.77 0.03
N ALA A 5 12.64 16.64 0.48
CA ALA A 5 13.98 16.73 -0.06
C ALA A 5 14.90 15.68 0.56
N THR A 6 14.74 15.42 1.87
CA THR A 6 15.56 14.45 2.60
C THR A 6 14.72 13.32 3.20
N LEU A 7 15.40 12.22 3.56
CA LEU A 7 14.78 11.13 4.32
C LEU A 7 14.29 11.61 5.69
N ASN A 8 15.05 12.48 6.35
CA ASN A 8 14.71 13.01 7.67
C ASN A 8 13.44 13.84 7.62
N ASP A 9 13.25 14.67 6.58
CA ASP A 9 12.04 15.49 6.44
C ASP A 9 10.78 14.59 6.36
N ALA A 10 10.87 13.45 5.66
CA ALA A 10 9.77 12.49 5.58
C ALA A 10 9.51 11.79 6.91
N MET A 11 10.57 11.45 7.66
CA MET A 11 10.46 10.87 9.00
C MET A 11 9.84 11.86 10.00
N GLU A 12 10.26 13.12 10.00
CA GLU A 12 9.69 14.17 10.85
C GLU A 12 8.21 14.38 10.57
N ALA A 13 7.80 14.29 9.30
CA ALA A 13 6.41 14.38 8.89
C ALA A 13 5.60 13.09 9.12
N ASN A 14 6.21 12.00 9.61
CA ASN A 14 5.62 10.67 9.73
C ASN A 14 4.98 10.17 8.42
N ASP A 15 5.56 10.54 7.26
CA ASP A 15 5.11 10.08 5.96
C ASP A 15 5.86 8.80 5.57
N GLU A 16 5.38 7.67 6.09
CA GLU A 16 6.01 6.35 5.92
C GLU A 16 6.19 5.95 4.44
N LEU A 17 5.23 6.33 3.58
CA LEU A 17 5.32 6.04 2.15
C LEU A 17 6.43 6.85 1.50
N ALA A 18 6.49 8.15 1.79
CA ALA A 18 7.55 8.99 1.24
C ALA A 18 8.93 8.58 1.78
N GLU A 19 9.02 8.19 3.05
CA GLU A 19 10.25 7.65 3.64
C GLU A 19 10.72 6.39 2.88
N ALA A 20 9.81 5.44 2.65
CA ALA A 20 10.12 4.21 1.91
C ALA A 20 10.57 4.47 0.46
N GLU A 21 9.94 5.43 -0.22
CA GLU A 21 10.29 5.83 -1.59
C GLU A 21 11.67 6.52 -1.67
N ILE A 22 12.00 7.38 -0.70
CA ILE A 22 13.32 8.02 -0.63
C ILE A 22 14.40 6.97 -0.33
N ARG A 23 14.15 6.07 0.63
CA ARG A 23 15.07 4.98 0.96
C ARG A 23 15.35 4.08 -0.24
N TYR A 24 14.32 3.70 -1.00
CA TYR A 24 14.48 2.94 -2.23
C TYR A 24 15.38 3.65 -3.24
N ARG A 25 15.18 4.97 -3.43
CA ARG A 25 15.97 5.77 -4.37
C ARG A 25 17.45 5.80 -3.98
N MET A 26 17.75 6.08 -2.71
CA MET A 26 19.12 6.09 -2.19
C MET A 26 19.79 4.71 -2.37
N LEU A 27 19.07 3.62 -2.12
CA LEU A 27 19.58 2.27 -2.33
C LEU A 27 19.82 1.96 -3.82
N ALA A 28 18.94 2.41 -4.71
CA ALA A 28 19.07 2.22 -6.15
C ALA A 28 20.24 3.02 -6.74
N GLU A 29 20.45 4.26 -6.27
CA GLU A 29 21.61 5.09 -6.61
C GLU A 29 22.90 4.40 -6.15
N ALA A 30 22.99 3.99 -4.88
CA ALA A 30 24.14 3.26 -4.37
C ALA A 30 24.40 1.93 -5.11
N PHE A 31 23.35 1.22 -5.53
CA PHE A 31 23.46 -0.01 -6.31
C PHE A 31 24.03 0.22 -7.73
N ALA A 32 23.71 1.37 -8.33
CA ALA A 32 24.25 1.78 -9.61
C ALA A 32 25.72 2.22 -9.49
N GLU A 33 26.03 3.03 -8.47
CA GLU A 33 27.36 3.62 -8.26
C GLU A 33 28.39 2.64 -7.68
N LEU A 34 27.96 1.66 -6.87
CA LEU A 34 28.85 0.75 -6.14
C LEU A 34 28.56 -0.72 -6.49
N PRO A 35 29.02 -1.22 -7.66
CA PRO A 35 28.78 -2.59 -8.12
C PRO A 35 29.20 -3.68 -7.11
N GLN A 36 30.25 -3.42 -6.34
CA GLN A 36 30.77 -4.31 -5.30
C GLN A 36 29.78 -4.56 -4.14
N LEU A 37 28.79 -3.68 -3.96
CA LEU A 37 27.78 -3.80 -2.91
C LEU A 37 26.48 -4.45 -3.37
N ARG A 38 26.34 -4.80 -4.67
CA ARG A 38 25.08 -5.27 -5.24
C ARG A 38 24.50 -6.50 -4.54
N SER A 39 25.34 -7.46 -4.17
CA SER A 39 24.89 -8.67 -3.45
C SER A 39 24.26 -8.32 -2.09
N GLN A 40 24.77 -7.30 -1.41
CA GLN A 40 24.29 -6.85 -0.11
C GLN A 40 23.05 -5.95 -0.24
N LEU A 41 23.03 -5.07 -1.26
CA LEU A 41 21.97 -4.09 -1.48
C LEU A 41 20.71 -4.69 -2.10
N ASN A 42 20.82 -5.78 -2.88
CA ASN A 42 19.67 -6.44 -3.53
C ASN A 42 18.54 -6.77 -2.54
N ALA A 43 18.88 -7.37 -1.40
CA ALA A 43 17.88 -7.75 -0.40
C ALA A 43 17.18 -6.51 0.20
N GLN A 44 17.91 -5.41 0.40
CA GLN A 44 17.35 -4.18 0.94
C GLN A 44 16.45 -3.48 -0.08
N ILE A 45 16.83 -3.48 -1.35
CA ILE A 45 16.04 -2.93 -2.47
C ILE A 45 14.71 -3.68 -2.59
N GLU A 46 14.73 -5.01 -2.61
CA GLU A 46 13.50 -5.79 -2.72
C GLU A 46 12.59 -5.60 -1.50
N ARG A 47 13.16 -5.50 -0.29
CA ARG A 47 12.40 -5.13 0.90
C ARG A 47 11.75 -3.74 0.77
N ALA A 48 12.49 -2.74 0.29
CA ALA A 48 11.96 -1.40 0.10
C ALA A 48 10.83 -1.36 -0.94
N LYS A 49 10.97 -2.09 -2.06
CA LYS A 49 9.90 -2.25 -3.06
C LYS A 49 8.64 -2.87 -2.46
N ALA A 50 8.80 -3.96 -1.70
CA ALA A 50 7.67 -4.64 -1.06
C ALA A 50 6.93 -3.71 -0.10
N GLU A 51 7.67 -2.91 0.68
CA GLU A 51 7.09 -1.95 1.61
C GLU A 51 6.34 -0.82 0.88
N ILE A 52 6.91 -0.26 -0.20
CA ILE A 52 6.23 0.74 -1.03
C ILE A 52 4.91 0.20 -1.58
N VAL A 53 4.89 -1.04 -2.08
CA VAL A 53 3.66 -1.67 -2.59
C VAL A 53 2.63 -1.81 -1.48
N ARG A 54 3.03 -2.28 -0.29
CA ARG A 54 2.15 -2.40 0.88
C ARG A 54 1.58 -1.05 1.29
N LEU A 55 2.42 -0.04 1.47
CA LEU A 55 2.02 1.29 1.91
C LEU A 55 1.12 1.97 0.88
N ARG A 56 1.38 1.80 -0.43
CA ARG A 56 0.48 2.28 -1.49
C ARG A 56 -0.88 1.58 -1.44
N ALA A 57 -0.91 0.29 -1.15
CA ALA A 57 -2.17 -0.44 -0.99
C ALA A 57 -2.97 0.05 0.22
N LEU A 58 -2.30 0.40 1.32
CA LEU A 58 -2.92 0.96 2.53
C LEU A 58 -3.37 2.42 2.35
N ALA A 59 -2.59 3.22 1.61
CA ALA A 59 -2.88 4.63 1.35
C ALA A 59 -4.02 4.83 0.34
N LYS A 60 -4.32 3.80 -0.47
CA LYS A 60 -5.46 3.85 -1.38
C LYS A 60 -6.73 3.76 -0.52
N PRO A 61 -7.58 4.82 -0.46
CA PRO A 61 -8.88 4.68 0.18
C PRO A 61 -9.59 3.51 -0.50
N SER A 62 -10.13 2.60 0.30
CA SER A 62 -10.89 1.47 -0.19
C SER A 62 -12.15 2.01 -0.87
N ASP A 63 -12.05 2.35 -2.15
CA ASP A 63 -13.16 2.55 -3.08
C ASP A 63 -13.82 1.21 -3.44
N THR A 64 -13.52 0.13 -2.71
CA THR A 64 -14.52 -0.91 -2.54
C THR A 64 -15.69 -0.26 -1.81
N PRO A 65 -16.89 -0.16 -2.42
CA PRO A 65 -18.08 -0.05 -1.60
C PRO A 65 -17.93 -1.13 -0.54
N LYS A 66 -18.12 -0.81 0.74
CA LYS A 66 -18.47 -1.86 1.70
C LYS A 66 -19.57 -2.63 0.98
N THR A 67 -19.29 -3.85 0.54
CA THR A 67 -20.31 -4.69 -0.05
C THR A 67 -21.36 -4.74 1.03
N ASP A 68 -22.48 -4.06 0.78
CA ASP A 68 -23.68 -4.20 1.61
C ASP A 68 -23.81 -5.71 1.81
N PRO A 69 -23.90 -6.20 3.06
CA PRO A 69 -24.08 -7.63 3.30
C PRO A 69 -25.27 -8.06 2.46
N GLY A 70 -25.00 -8.80 1.38
CA GLY A 70 -25.81 -8.78 0.17
C GLY A 70 -27.28 -8.89 0.51
N ASN A 71 -28.08 -7.90 0.10
CA ASN A 71 -29.50 -7.69 0.41
C ASN A 71 -30.20 -8.98 0.88
N VAL A 72 -30.10 -9.28 2.18
CA VAL A 72 -30.71 -10.47 2.77
C VAL A 72 -32.17 -10.13 2.92
N VAL A 73 -32.97 -10.52 1.93
CA VAL A 73 -34.42 -10.34 2.00
C VAL A 73 -34.92 -11.19 3.18
N PRO A 74 -35.53 -10.59 4.21
CA PRO A 74 -36.06 -11.34 5.34
C PRO A 74 -37.14 -12.30 4.86
N PHE A 75 -37.21 -13.48 5.48
CA PHE A 75 -38.21 -14.49 5.16
C PHE A 75 -39.62 -13.93 5.40
N ASP A 76 -40.42 -13.86 4.33
CA ASP A 76 -41.83 -13.45 4.38
C ASP A 76 -42.74 -14.66 4.13
N ALA A 77 -43.37 -15.17 5.19
CA ALA A 77 -44.31 -16.28 5.11
C ALA A 77 -45.62 -15.92 4.37
N GLY A 78 -45.95 -14.63 4.24
CA GLY A 78 -47.11 -14.14 3.51
C GLY A 78 -47.01 -14.37 2.01
N ARG A 79 -45.79 -14.36 1.44
CA ARG A 79 -45.53 -14.65 0.03
C ARG A 79 -45.95 -16.04 -0.42
N PHE A 80 -46.03 -17.00 0.50
CA PHE A 80 -46.33 -18.39 0.19
C PHE A 80 -47.78 -18.78 0.46
N ARG A 81 -48.63 -17.84 0.88
CA ARG A 81 -50.06 -18.10 1.04
C ARG A 81 -50.75 -17.98 -0.30
N LYS A 82 -51.57 -18.98 -0.65
CA LYS A 82 -52.50 -18.87 -1.78
C LYS A 82 -53.49 -17.76 -1.49
N SER A 83 -53.64 -16.84 -2.44
CA SER A 83 -54.73 -15.87 -2.47
C SER A 83 -56.05 -16.62 -2.54
N SER A 84 -56.91 -16.40 -1.54
CA SER A 84 -58.31 -16.82 -1.52
C SER A 84 -59.20 -15.78 -2.18
#